data_AF-A0A553RE60-F1
#
_entry.id   AF-A0A553RE60-F1
#
_cell.length_a   1.000
_cell.length_b   1.000
_cell.length_c   1.000
_cell.angle_alpha   90.00
_cell.angle_beta   90.00
_cell.angle_gamma   90.00
#
_symmetry.space_group_name_H-M   'P 1'
#
loop_
_entity.id
_entity.type
_entity.pdbx_description
1 polymer ?
#
loop_
_entity_poly.entity_id
_entity_poly.type
_entity_poly.pdbx_seq_one_letter_code
_entity_poly.pdbx_strand_id
1 'polypeptide(L)'
;MEDQGDAGRGGILAPSPQSEAVTHDMGELSLHPSQRLPPLNERKNVLQLRLQQRRTREQLVDQGIMPPLKSPAVFHEQIRSLERARATQLRLKRARLADDLNEKIAQRPGPMELVEKNILPVDSSLKEAIIDGQMQFDRTLDEPIDDDSGDAFSPEQPASHESQGSAASPVDIRNME
;
A
#
# COMPACT_ATOMS: atom_id res chain seq x y z
N MET A 1 -42.20 27.91 43.43
CA MET A 1 -42.30 28.65 42.17
C MET A 1 -40.96 29.33 41.98
N GLU A 2 -39.92 28.54 41.72
CA GLU A 2 -39.44 28.17 40.38
C GLU A 2 -38.76 29.36 39.71
N ASP A 3 -37.43 29.42 39.88
CA ASP A 3 -36.55 30.31 39.14
C ASP A 3 -35.75 29.51 38.11
N GLN A 4 -35.48 30.17 36.99
CA GLN A 4 -35.22 29.64 35.65
C GLN A 4 -34.07 28.63 35.53
N GLY A 5 -34.29 27.62 34.66
CA GLY A 5 -33.30 26.65 34.24
C GLY A 5 -32.21 27.23 33.33
N ASP A 6 -30.98 26.85 33.64
CA ASP A 6 -29.75 27.05 32.87
C ASP A 6 -29.78 26.23 31.57
N ALA A 7 -29.93 26.89 30.43
CA ALA A 7 -29.81 26.29 29.10
C ALA A 7 -28.34 26.34 28.63
N GLY A 8 -27.49 25.54 29.27
CA GLY A 8 -26.10 25.36 28.90
C GLY A 8 -25.90 24.24 27.88
N ARG A 9 -25.18 24.56 26.79
CA ARG A 9 -24.56 23.64 25.82
C ARG A 9 -25.39 23.30 24.56
N GLY A 10 -25.67 24.34 23.78
CA GLY A 10 -25.83 24.18 22.34
C GLY A 10 -24.56 23.55 21.75
N GLY A 11 -24.66 22.30 21.29
CA GLY A 11 -23.65 21.72 20.42
C GLY A 11 -23.56 22.56 19.16
N ILE A 12 -22.40 23.18 18.93
CA ILE A 12 -22.06 23.83 17.67
C ILE A 12 -21.91 22.69 16.66
N LEU A 13 -23.01 22.35 16.00
CA LEU A 13 -23.01 21.48 14.84
C LEU A 13 -22.35 22.30 13.72
N ALA A 14 -21.04 22.13 13.54
CA ALA A 14 -20.34 22.71 12.42
C ALA A 14 -21.06 22.25 11.14
N PRO A 15 -21.56 23.17 10.30
CA PRO A 15 -22.14 22.76 9.03
C PRO A 15 -21.04 22.08 8.21
N SER A 16 -21.32 20.84 7.80
CA SER A 16 -20.50 20.09 6.86
C SER A 16 -20.17 20.98 5.66
N PRO A 17 -18.92 21.02 5.16
CA PRO A 17 -18.58 21.84 4.00
C PRO A 17 -19.46 21.38 2.84
N GLN A 18 -20.48 22.16 2.52
CA GLN A 18 -21.23 21.98 1.29
C GLN A 18 -20.22 22.24 0.18
N SER A 19 -19.88 21.19 -0.57
CA SER A 19 -19.20 21.34 -1.83
C SER A 19 -20.00 22.33 -2.68
N GLU A 20 -19.56 23.58 -2.73
CA GLU A 20 -19.89 24.49 -3.82
C GLU A 20 -19.24 23.90 -5.07
N ALA A 21 -19.88 22.88 -5.63
CA ALA A 21 -19.76 22.59 -7.04
C ALA A 21 -20.27 23.86 -7.71
N VAL A 22 -19.31 24.67 -8.14
CA VAL A 22 -19.47 25.76 -9.09
C VAL A 22 -20.54 25.35 -10.10
N THR A 23 -21.76 25.87 -9.91
CA THR A 23 -22.82 25.82 -10.93
C THR A 23 -22.44 26.85 -11.99
N HIS A 24 -21.28 26.65 -12.60
CA HIS A 24 -20.97 27.36 -13.83
C HIS A 24 -21.81 26.66 -14.89
N ASP A 25 -22.90 27.33 -15.23
CA ASP A 25 -23.57 27.21 -16.52
C ASP A 25 -23.74 25.76 -17.03
N MET A 26 -24.64 25.00 -16.40
CA MET A 26 -25.26 23.83 -17.03
C MET A 26 -26.27 24.23 -18.13
N GLY A 27 -26.17 25.47 -18.64
CA GLY A 27 -27.00 26.06 -19.69
C GLY A 27 -26.56 25.71 -21.12
N GLU A 28 -25.47 24.97 -21.30
CA GLU A 28 -24.86 24.77 -22.62
C GLU A 28 -25.05 23.37 -23.24
N LEU A 29 -26.03 22.58 -22.78
CA LEU A 29 -26.45 21.33 -23.45
C LEU A 29 -27.87 21.40 -24.05
N SER A 30 -28.46 22.60 -24.12
CA SER A 30 -29.59 22.80 -25.03
C SER A 30 -29.04 22.75 -26.46
N LEU A 31 -29.37 21.69 -27.20
CA LEU A 31 -29.09 21.58 -28.64
C LEU A 31 -29.86 22.69 -29.37
N HIS A 32 -29.32 23.92 -29.37
CA HIS A 32 -29.88 25.00 -30.16
C HIS A 32 -29.83 24.58 -31.65
N PRO A 33 -30.97 24.51 -32.36
CA PRO A 33 -31.05 24.00 -33.73
C PRO A 33 -30.42 24.93 -34.77
N SER A 34 -29.56 25.87 -34.37
CA SER A 34 -28.86 26.81 -35.26
C SER A 34 -27.46 27.15 -34.75
N GLN A 35 -26.63 26.13 -34.52
CA GLN A 35 -25.19 26.35 -34.61
C GLN A 35 -24.86 26.51 -36.10
N ARG A 36 -24.47 27.71 -36.56
CA ARG A 36 -23.86 27.89 -37.89
C ARG A 36 -22.51 27.19 -37.88
N LEU A 37 -22.54 25.89 -38.13
CA LEU A 37 -21.35 25.06 -38.21
C LEU A 37 -20.52 25.54 -39.41
N PRO A 38 -19.18 25.63 -39.27
CA PRO A 38 -18.32 26.00 -40.38
C PRO A 38 -18.51 25.04 -41.56
N PRO A 39 -18.17 25.47 -42.79
CA PRO A 39 -18.21 24.64 -43.99
C PRO A 39 -17.69 23.22 -43.74
N LEU A 40 -18.35 22.22 -44.34
CA LEU A 40 -18.04 20.80 -44.09
C LEU A 40 -16.57 20.45 -44.37
N ASN A 41 -15.96 21.10 -45.36
CA ASN A 41 -14.54 20.98 -45.68
C ASN A 41 -13.64 21.48 -44.53
N GLU A 42 -13.94 22.63 -43.91
CA GLU A 42 -13.20 23.11 -42.74
C GLU A 42 -13.33 22.14 -41.55
N ARG A 43 -14.54 21.64 -41.30
CA ARG A 43 -14.78 20.63 -40.27
C ARG A 43 -13.98 19.35 -40.52
N LYS A 44 -13.93 18.89 -41.78
CA LYS A 44 -13.13 17.72 -42.19
C LYS A 44 -11.64 17.96 -41.97
N ASN A 45 -11.13 19.14 -42.36
CA ASN A 45 -9.72 19.50 -42.21
C ASN A 45 -9.30 19.54 -40.73
N VAL A 46 -10.08 20.20 -39.88
CA VAL A 46 -9.80 20.29 -38.44
C VAL A 46 -9.85 18.91 -37.79
N LEU A 47 -10.84 18.09 -38.13
CA LEU A 47 -10.95 16.73 -37.59
C LEU A 47 -9.75 15.88 -37.98
N GLN A 48 -9.32 15.95 -39.25
CA GLN A 48 -8.17 15.20 -39.74
C GLN A 48 -6.89 15.59 -39.00
N LEU A 49 -6.65 16.89 -38.80
CA LEU A 49 -5.52 17.40 -38.03
C LEU A 49 -5.57 16.91 -36.57
N ARG A 50 -6.73 17.01 -35.92
CA ARG A 50 -6.90 16.55 -34.52
C ARG A 50 -6.73 15.05 -34.37
N LEU A 51 -7.20 14.26 -35.34
CA LEU A 51 -7.00 12.81 -35.34
C LEU A 51 -5.54 12.42 -35.56
N GLN A 52 -4.77 13.21 -36.33
CA GLN A 52 -3.34 13.00 -36.50
C GLN A 52 -2.56 13.36 -35.23
N GLN A 53 -2.95 14.42 -34.55
CA GLN A 53 -2.32 14.89 -33.31
C GLN A 53 -2.81 14.15 -32.05
N ARG A 54 -3.72 13.18 -32.17
CA ARG A 54 -4.28 12.48 -31.01
C ARG A 54 -3.24 11.57 -30.36
N ARG A 55 -3.31 11.44 -29.04
CA ARG A 55 -2.54 10.44 -28.29
C ARG A 55 -3.04 9.03 -28.59
N THR A 56 -2.15 8.04 -28.48
CA THR A 56 -2.55 6.64 -28.60
C THR A 56 -3.35 6.21 -27.37
N ARG A 57 -4.07 5.09 -27.49
CA ARG A 57 -4.88 4.61 -26.37
C ARG A 57 -4.01 4.16 -25.21
N GLU A 58 -2.85 3.56 -25.50
CA GLU A 58 -1.86 3.12 -24.52
C GLU A 58 -1.37 4.32 -23.69
N GLN A 59 -1.00 5.41 -24.37
CA GLN A 59 -0.58 6.65 -23.71
C GLN A 59 -1.68 7.22 -22.79
N LEU A 60 -2.96 7.11 -23.16
CA LEU A 60 -4.07 7.56 -22.32
C LEU A 60 -4.32 6.64 -21.12
N VAL A 61 -4.07 5.34 -21.26
CA VAL A 61 -4.14 4.38 -20.14
C VAL A 61 -3.00 4.63 -19.15
N ASP A 62 -1.78 4.84 -19.64
CA ASP A 62 -0.60 5.10 -18.81
C ASP A 62 -0.73 6.41 -18.03
N GLN A 63 -1.40 7.42 -18.60
CA GLN A 63 -1.75 8.67 -17.92
C GLN A 63 -2.98 8.54 -17.00
N GLY A 64 -3.61 7.36 -16.93
CA GLY A 64 -4.77 7.10 -16.08
C GLY A 64 -6.09 7.74 -16.55
N ILE A 65 -6.17 8.19 -17.81
CA ILE A 65 -7.38 8.81 -18.41
C ILE A 65 -8.37 7.73 -18.87
N MET A 66 -7.86 6.62 -19.44
CA MET A 66 -8.67 5.54 -19.98
C MET A 66 -8.51 4.24 -19.18
N PRO A 67 -9.55 3.38 -19.12
CA PRO A 67 -9.42 2.05 -18.52
C PRO A 67 -8.41 1.16 -19.28
N PRO A 68 -7.73 0.22 -18.58
CA PRO A 68 -6.75 -0.67 -19.20
C PRO A 68 -7.31 -1.49 -20.36
N LEU A 69 -6.48 -1.69 -21.39
CA LEU A 69 -6.83 -2.45 -22.60
C LEU A 69 -7.07 -3.94 -22.36
N LYS A 70 -6.41 -4.50 -21.34
CA LYS A 70 -6.40 -5.95 -21.05
C LYS A 70 -7.61 -6.39 -20.22
N SER A 71 -8.39 -5.45 -19.69
CA SER A 71 -9.56 -5.72 -18.86
C SER A 71 -10.82 -5.13 -19.50
N PRO A 72 -11.99 -5.79 -19.40
CA PRO A 72 -13.24 -5.22 -19.87
C PRO A 72 -13.54 -3.88 -19.16
N ALA A 73 -13.89 -2.85 -19.94
CA ALA A 73 -14.12 -1.51 -19.40
C ALA A 73 -15.23 -1.47 -18.33
N VAL A 74 -16.23 -2.33 -18.45
CA VAL A 74 -17.38 -2.43 -17.55
C VAL A 74 -16.97 -2.80 -16.11
N PHE A 75 -15.89 -3.58 -15.95
CA PHE A 75 -15.48 -4.11 -14.65
C PHE A 75 -14.29 -3.38 -14.03
N HIS A 76 -13.78 -2.33 -14.68
CA HIS A 76 -12.54 -1.68 -14.26
C HIS A 76 -12.64 -1.10 -12.84
N GLU A 77 -13.80 -0.55 -12.45
CA GLU A 77 -13.98 0.00 -11.11
C GLU A 77 -14.01 -1.09 -10.04
N GLN A 78 -14.67 -2.22 -10.32
CA GLN A 78 -14.74 -3.37 -9.42
C GLN A 78 -13.35 -3.98 -9.23
N ILE A 79 -12.60 -4.17 -10.32
CA ILE A 79 -11.21 -4.69 -10.28
C ILE A 79 -10.33 -3.75 -9.46
N ARG A 80 -10.36 -2.45 -9.74
CA ARG A 80 -9.58 -1.43 -9.01
C ARG A 80 -9.96 -1.40 -7.53
N SER A 81 -11.24 -1.52 -7.20
CA SER A 81 -11.73 -1.58 -5.82
C SER A 81 -11.20 -2.82 -5.09
N LEU A 82 -11.26 -3.98 -5.73
CA LEU A 82 -10.77 -5.24 -5.17
C LEU A 82 -9.26 -5.21 -4.93
N GLU A 83 -8.48 -4.68 -5.89
CA GLU A 83 -7.03 -4.50 -5.75
C GLU A 83 -6.68 -3.58 -4.57
N ARG A 84 -7.40 -2.46 -4.44
CA ARG A 84 -7.24 -1.56 -3.29
C ARG A 84 -7.56 -2.25 -1.97
N ALA A 85 -8.67 -3.00 -1.89
CA ALA A 85 -9.05 -3.73 -0.68
C ALA A 85 -8.01 -4.79 -0.28
N ARG A 86 -7.44 -5.50 -1.26
CA ARG A 86 -6.35 -6.46 -1.01
C ARG A 86 -5.08 -5.75 -0.51
N ALA A 87 -4.72 -4.62 -1.12
CA ALA A 87 -3.57 -3.84 -0.71
C ALA A 87 -3.72 -3.29 0.72
N THR A 88 -4.90 -2.78 1.08
CA THR A 88 -5.17 -2.30 2.45
C THR A 88 -5.14 -3.45 3.46
N GLN A 89 -5.71 -4.61 3.13
CA GLN A 89 -5.65 -5.80 3.98
C GLN A 89 -4.21 -6.25 4.22
N LEU A 90 -3.36 -6.27 3.18
CA LEU A 90 -1.96 -6.64 3.31
C LEU A 90 -1.20 -5.65 4.20
N ARG A 91 -1.41 -4.35 4.01
CA ARG A 91 -0.80 -3.31 4.87
C ARG A 91 -1.22 -3.48 6.34
N LEU A 92 -2.50 -3.71 6.59
CA LEU A 92 -3.00 -3.94 7.95
C LEU A 92 -2.37 -5.19 8.58
N LYS A 93 -2.27 -6.29 7.81
CA LYS A 93 -1.61 -7.51 8.28
C LYS A 93 -0.14 -7.26 8.63
N ARG A 94 0.58 -6.48 7.81
CA ARG A 94 1.98 -6.11 8.09
C ARG A 94 2.11 -5.24 9.33
N ALA A 95 1.24 -4.25 9.50
CA ALA A 95 1.23 -3.39 10.69
C ALA A 95 1.02 -4.21 11.97
N ARG A 96 0.01 -5.08 12.00
CA ARG A 96 -0.23 -5.97 13.15
C ARG A 96 0.97 -6.85 13.49
N LEU A 97 1.60 -7.44 12.46
CA LEU A 97 2.81 -8.24 12.68
C LEU A 97 3.97 -7.42 13.25
N ALA A 98 4.10 -6.15 12.85
CA ALA A 98 5.11 -5.26 13.40
C ALA A 98 4.81 -4.92 14.87
N ASP A 99 3.55 -4.62 15.20
CA ASP A 99 3.11 -4.34 16.56
C ASP A 99 3.34 -5.57 17.48
N ASP A 100 2.90 -6.76 17.04
CA ASP A 100 3.09 -8.02 17.77
C ASP A 100 4.58 -8.33 17.98
N LEU A 101 5.41 -8.06 16.98
CA LEU A 101 6.86 -8.26 17.07
C LEU A 101 7.49 -7.25 18.04
N ASN A 102 7.09 -5.98 17.98
CA ASN A 102 7.56 -4.94 18.89
C ASN A 102 7.23 -5.29 20.34
N GLU A 103 6.04 -5.82 20.61
CA GLU A 103 5.67 -6.32 21.94
C GLU A 103 6.61 -7.45 22.40
N LYS A 104 6.91 -8.42 21.52
CA LYS A 104 7.84 -9.51 21.83
C LYS A 104 9.27 -9.06 22.05
N ILE A 105 9.72 -8.04 21.32
CA ILE A 105 11.06 -7.46 21.48
C ILE A 105 11.14 -6.68 22.79
N ALA A 106 10.10 -5.92 23.14
CA ALA A 106 10.04 -5.19 24.41
C ALA A 106 10.07 -6.12 25.63
N GLN A 107 9.52 -7.34 25.50
CA GLN A 107 9.55 -8.39 26.52
C GLN A 107 10.67 -9.41 26.30
N ARG A 108 11.70 -9.06 25.53
CA ARG A 108 12.79 -9.99 25.24
C ARG A 108 13.59 -10.29 26.53
N PRO A 109 13.69 -11.56 26.94
CA PRO A 109 14.42 -11.90 28.16
C PRO A 109 15.93 -11.64 28.00
N GLY A 110 16.56 -11.21 29.09
CA GLY A 110 17.99 -10.87 29.11
C GLY A 110 18.89 -12.12 29.04
N PRO A 111 20.18 -11.97 28.67
CA PRO A 111 21.10 -13.10 28.55
C PRO A 111 21.20 -13.94 29.83
N MET A 112 21.20 -13.30 31.00
CA MET A 112 21.30 -13.99 32.29
C MET A 112 20.09 -14.86 32.58
N GLU A 113 18.89 -14.36 32.26
CA GLU A 113 17.64 -15.11 32.45
C GLU A 113 17.62 -16.38 31.59
N LEU A 114 18.20 -16.33 30.39
CA LEU A 114 18.34 -17.51 29.54
C LEU A 114 19.33 -18.53 30.10
N VAL A 115 20.40 -18.10 30.77
CA VAL A 115 21.37 -18.97 31.47
C VAL A 115 20.72 -19.66 32.67
N GLU A 116 19.99 -18.90 33.49
CA GLU A 116 19.23 -19.44 34.63
C GLU A 116 18.22 -20.51 34.20
N LYS A 117 17.54 -20.28 33.07
CA LYS A 117 16.61 -21.22 32.45
C LYS A 117 17.28 -22.39 31.73
N ASN A 118 18.62 -22.49 31.78
CA ASN A 118 19.44 -23.51 31.10
C ASN A 118 19.17 -23.60 29.58
N ILE A 119 18.75 -22.49 28.97
CA ILE A 119 18.56 -22.39 27.51
C ILE A 119 19.89 -22.09 26.84
N LEU A 120 20.73 -21.26 27.49
CA LEU A 120 22.11 -21.02 27.07
C LEU A 120 23.07 -21.87 27.92
N PRO A 121 24.00 -22.63 27.30
CA PRO A 121 24.99 -23.41 28.02
C PRO A 121 26.08 -22.50 28.59
N VAL A 122 26.43 -22.73 29.86
CA VAL A 122 27.53 -22.05 30.56
C VAL A 122 28.25 -23.08 31.42
N ASP A 123 29.57 -22.96 31.57
CA ASP A 123 30.34 -23.84 32.46
C ASP A 123 29.79 -23.76 33.89
N SER A 124 29.65 -24.91 34.55
CA SER A 124 29.02 -24.97 35.88
C SER A 124 29.69 -24.06 36.90
N SER A 125 31.02 -23.89 36.82
CA SER A 125 31.77 -22.97 37.68
C SER A 125 31.44 -21.49 37.44
N LEU A 126 31.13 -21.11 36.20
CA LEU A 126 30.70 -19.76 35.86
C LEU A 126 29.26 -19.54 36.32
N LYS A 127 28.39 -20.54 36.17
CA LYS A 127 26.99 -20.44 36.62
C LYS A 127 26.88 -20.15 38.11
N GLU A 128 27.63 -20.87 38.95
CA GLU A 128 27.66 -20.63 40.40
C GLU A 128 28.27 -19.26 40.74
N ALA A 129 29.38 -18.87 40.10
CA ALA A 129 30.01 -17.57 40.34
C ALA A 129 29.14 -16.36 39.94
N ILE A 130 28.25 -16.53 38.96
CA ILE A 130 27.28 -15.53 38.54
C ILE A 130 26.12 -15.43 39.55
N ILE A 131 25.61 -16.57 40.03
CA ILE A 131 24.53 -16.63 41.03
C ILE A 131 25.03 -16.10 42.39
N ASP A 132 26.27 -16.42 42.77
CA ASP A 132 26.92 -15.98 44.01
C ASP A 132 27.43 -14.53 43.96
N GLY A 133 27.23 -13.83 42.83
CA GLY A 133 27.59 -12.41 42.66
C GLY A 133 29.10 -12.13 42.56
N GLN A 134 29.91 -13.15 42.24
CA GLN A 134 31.37 -13.03 42.11
C GLN A 134 31.82 -12.48 40.75
N MET A 135 30.96 -12.48 39.72
CA MET A 135 31.26 -11.87 38.41
C MET A 135 30.24 -10.79 38.05
N GLN A 136 30.70 -9.54 37.91
CA GLN A 136 29.91 -8.44 37.37
C GLN A 136 30.02 -8.43 35.85
N PHE A 137 28.88 -8.42 35.16
CA PHE A 137 28.83 -8.11 33.74
C PHE A 137 28.50 -6.63 33.58
N ASP A 138 29.35 -5.92 32.86
CA ASP A 138 29.06 -4.55 32.47
C ASP A 138 27.77 -4.55 31.64
N ARG A 139 26.78 -3.75 32.08
CA ARG A 139 25.58 -3.50 31.28
C ARG A 139 26.04 -2.89 29.96
N THR A 140 25.72 -3.54 28.85
CA THR A 140 25.91 -2.94 27.52
C THR A 140 25.09 -1.67 27.47
N LEU A 141 25.77 -0.53 27.40
CA LEU A 141 25.19 0.79 27.21
C LEU A 141 24.25 0.77 25.98
N ASP A 142 22.98 1.12 26.21
CA ASP A 142 22.09 1.59 25.15
C ASP A 142 22.55 3.02 24.78
N GLU A 143 23.64 3.12 24.03
CA GLU A 143 23.99 4.38 23.37
C GLU A 143 22.97 4.58 22.22
N PRO A 144 22.23 5.71 22.20
CA PRO A 144 21.43 6.07 21.05
C PRO A 144 22.39 6.30 19.88
N ILE A 145 22.41 5.36 18.94
CA ILE A 145 23.12 5.54 17.68
C ILE A 145 22.39 6.67 16.97
N ASP A 146 22.98 7.87 17.01
CA ASP A 146 22.50 9.01 16.26
C ASP A 146 22.44 8.62 14.78
N ASP A 147 21.22 8.48 14.27
CA ASP A 147 20.85 8.04 12.93
C ASP A 147 21.04 9.19 11.92
N ASP A 148 22.28 9.66 11.79
CA ASP A 148 22.72 10.59 10.74
C ASP A 148 23.78 9.94 9.86
N SER A 149 23.40 8.87 9.16
CA SER A 149 24.11 8.39 7.97
C SER A 149 23.16 7.56 7.11
N GLY A 150 22.38 8.27 6.30
CA GLY A 150 21.68 7.67 5.18
C GLY A 150 22.65 7.06 4.16
N ASP A 151 22.15 6.04 3.46
CA ASP A 151 22.64 5.57 2.17
C ASP A 151 23.85 4.61 2.15
N ALA A 152 23.71 3.46 2.80
CA ALA A 152 24.42 2.25 2.38
C ALA A 152 23.55 1.03 2.74
N PHE A 153 23.48 0.03 1.85
CA PHE A 153 22.68 -1.20 1.99
C PHE A 153 21.19 -1.07 1.63
N SER A 154 20.90 -0.59 0.41
CA SER A 154 19.80 -1.22 -0.32
C SER A 154 20.23 -2.66 -0.67
N PRO A 155 19.58 -3.72 -0.16
CA PRO A 155 19.90 -5.08 -0.59
C PRO A 155 19.63 -5.21 -2.09
N GLU A 156 20.65 -5.63 -2.82
CA GLU A 156 20.56 -5.92 -4.26
C GLU A 156 19.40 -6.86 -4.58
N GLN A 157 18.77 -6.58 -5.72
CA GLN A 157 17.69 -7.38 -6.29
C GLN A 157 18.19 -8.80 -6.59
N PRO A 158 17.45 -9.87 -6.26
CA PRO A 158 17.84 -11.20 -6.71
C PRO A 158 17.72 -11.25 -8.23
N ALA A 159 18.85 -11.51 -8.88
CA ALA A 159 18.96 -11.77 -10.30
C ALA A 159 17.94 -12.84 -10.72
N SER A 160 17.03 -12.44 -11.60
CA SER A 160 16.18 -13.35 -12.37
C SER A 160 17.07 -14.21 -13.26
N HIS A 161 17.38 -15.42 -12.80
CA HIS A 161 17.86 -16.47 -13.68
C HIS A 161 16.66 -17.03 -14.44
N GLU A 162 16.67 -16.77 -15.73
CA GLU A 162 15.96 -17.48 -16.77
C GLU A 162 16.04 -19.00 -16.54
N SER A 163 14.93 -19.62 -16.15
CA SER A 163 14.79 -21.08 -16.18
C SER A 163 14.31 -21.47 -17.58
N GLN A 164 15.27 -21.81 -18.42
CA GLN A 164 15.09 -22.42 -19.73
C GLN A 164 14.54 -23.85 -19.57
N GLY A 165 13.52 -24.19 -20.36
CA GLY A 165 13.40 -25.54 -20.91
C GLY A 165 12.56 -26.56 -20.12
N SER A 166 11.29 -26.66 -20.50
CA SER A 166 10.57 -27.89 -20.87
C SER A 166 10.81 -29.17 -20.06
N ALA A 167 9.80 -29.60 -19.29
CA ALA A 167 9.55 -31.01 -19.03
C ALA A 167 8.18 -31.40 -19.63
N ALA A 168 8.24 -32.30 -20.61
CA ALA A 168 7.08 -32.87 -21.28
C ALA A 168 6.24 -33.74 -20.33
N SER A 169 4.92 -33.68 -20.47
CA SER A 169 3.98 -34.57 -19.81
C SER A 169 4.25 -36.03 -20.20
N PRO A 170 4.13 -37.01 -19.29
CA PRO A 170 4.18 -38.42 -19.68
C PRO A 170 2.95 -38.75 -20.52
N VAL A 171 3.15 -39.32 -21.70
CA VAL A 171 2.11 -39.96 -22.49
C VAL A 171 1.89 -41.36 -21.90
N ASP A 172 0.67 -41.63 -21.46
CA ASP A 172 0.23 -42.98 -21.09
C ASP A 172 0.04 -43.82 -22.35
N ILE A 173 0.96 -44.76 -22.60
CA ILE A 173 0.78 -45.81 -23.61
C ILE A 173 0.24 -47.04 -22.87
N ARG A 174 -1.08 -47.23 -22.91
CA ARG A 174 -1.70 -48.51 -22.55
C ARG A 174 -1.52 -49.48 -23.72
N ASN A 175 -0.64 -50.45 -23.55
CA ASN A 175 -0.55 -51.63 -24.40
C ASN A 175 -1.91 -52.37 -24.39
N MET A 176 -2.42 -52.68 -25.58
CA MET A 176 -3.37 -53.76 -25.78
C MET A 176 -2.55 -55.01 -26.10
N GLU A 177 -2.65 -56.02 -25.25
CA GLU A 177 -2.47 -57.43 -25.60
C GLU A 177 -3.54 -58.24 -24.88
#